data_AF-A0A7X3MUM5-F1
#
_entry.id   AF-A0A7X3MUM5-F1
#
_cell.length_a   1.000
_cell.length_b   1.000
_cell.length_c   1.000
_cell.angle_alpha   90.00
_cell.angle_beta   90.00
_cell.angle_gamma   90.00
#
_symmetry.space_group_name_H-M   'P 1'
#
loop_
_entity.id
_entity.type
_entity.pdbx_description
1 polymer ?
#
loop_
_entity_poly.entity_id
_entity_poly.type
_entity_poly.pdbx_seq_one_letter_code
_entity_poly.pdbx_strand_id
1 'polypeptide(L)'
;MVRLEIAGGIGAGKTTLARVLADSWGSGLVHENVPDVPFFSKFYAAPQTYGLEKNISFLLSHVDLIRDSMRSNGGVAVCDFALF
;
A
#
# COMPACT_ATOMS: atom_id res chain seq x y z
N MET A 1 -7.07 -13.18 10.26
CA MET A 1 -5.94 -12.45 9.67
C MET A 1 -5.82 -11.10 10.37
N VAL A 2 -4.64 -10.77 10.88
CA VAL A 2 -4.33 -9.48 11.49
C VAL A 2 -3.51 -8.67 10.48
N ARG A 3 -3.78 -7.36 10.33
CA ARG A 3 -2.98 -6.48 9.48
C ARG A 3 -2.14 -5.54 10.33
N LEU A 4 -0.87 -5.38 9.98
CA LEU A 4 -0.03 -4.31 10.47
C LEU A 4 0.20 -3.33 9.32
N GLU A 5 -0.21 -2.09 9.50
CA GLU A 5 -0.16 -1.05 8.47
C GLU A 5 0.90 -0.01 8.86
N ILE A 6 1.88 0.22 7.98
CA ILE A 6 2.96 1.19 8.21
C ILE A 6 2.59 2.50 7.53
N ALA A 7 2.53 3.56 8.33
CA ALA A 7 2.22 4.89 7.87
C ALA A 7 3.46 5.80 7.85
N GLY A 8 3.47 6.75 6.93
CA GLY A 8 4.56 7.72 6.79
C GLY A 8 4.71 8.29 5.39
N GLY A 9 5.48 9.36 5.27
CA GLY A 9 5.73 10.05 4.01
C GLY A 9 6.41 9.18 2.94
N ILE A 10 6.36 9.66 1.69
CA ILE A 10 7.14 9.08 0.59
C ILE A 10 8.63 9.23 0.94
N GLY A 11 9.41 8.15 0.77
CA GLY A 11 10.84 8.14 1.12
C GLY A 11 11.17 7.88 2.59
N ALA A 12 10.17 7.70 3.48
CA ALA A 12 10.41 7.43 4.91
C ALA A 12 10.92 6.01 5.23
N GLY A 13 11.12 5.15 4.24
CA GLY A 13 11.60 3.77 4.44
C GLY A 13 10.52 2.73 4.80
N LYS A 14 9.23 3.04 4.55
CA LYS A 14 8.10 2.13 4.87
C LYS A 14 8.24 0.74 4.26
N THR A 15 8.52 0.67 2.96
CA THR A 15 8.70 -0.59 2.22
C THR A 15 9.86 -1.43 2.79
N THR A 16 10.94 -0.77 3.20
CA THR A 16 12.08 -1.43 3.87
C THR A 16 11.68 -2.00 5.22
N LEU A 17 10.99 -1.21 6.06
CA LEU A 17 10.50 -1.66 7.36
C LEU A 17 9.50 -2.81 7.23
N ALA A 18 8.56 -2.70 6.29
CA ALA A 18 7.56 -3.73 6.01
C ALA A 18 8.20 -5.07 5.67
N ARG A 19 9.22 -5.04 4.80
CA ARG A 19 9.97 -6.24 4.40
C ARG A 19 10.70 -6.89 5.58
N VAL A 20 11.43 -6.09 6.37
CA VAL A 20 12.15 -6.60 7.56
C VAL A 20 11.19 -7.25 8.56
N LEU A 21 10.02 -6.65 8.80
CA LEU A 21 9.02 -7.22 9.70
C LEU A 21 8.38 -8.48 9.13
N ALA A 22 8.07 -8.48 7.83
CA ALA A 22 7.50 -9.65 7.17
C ALA A 22 8.43 -10.86 7.25
N ASP A 23 9.72 -10.65 6.90
CA ASP A 23 10.76 -11.68 6.96
C ASP A 23 10.98 -12.18 8.39
N SER A 24 11.04 -11.27 9.38
CA SER A 24 11.25 -11.63 10.78
C SER A 24 10.10 -12.43 11.40
N TRP A 25 8.87 -12.27 10.90
CA TRP A 25 7.68 -12.92 11.43
C TRP A 25 7.20 -14.10 10.58
N GLY A 26 7.85 -14.37 9.45
CA GLY A 26 7.34 -15.32 8.45
C GLY A 26 5.93 -14.96 7.98
N SER A 27 5.64 -13.66 7.88
CA SER A 27 4.31 -13.12 7.64
C SER A 27 4.14 -12.64 6.20
N GLY A 28 2.90 -12.46 5.75
CA GLY A 28 2.62 -12.00 4.39
C GLY A 28 3.02 -10.54 4.22
N LEU A 29 3.57 -10.18 3.07
CA LEU A 29 3.94 -8.80 2.72
C LEU A 29 2.99 -8.26 1.66
N VAL A 30 2.41 -7.09 1.90
CA VAL A 30 1.50 -6.39 0.99
C VAL A 30 2.15 -5.06 0.61
N HIS A 31 2.54 -4.94 -0.65
CA HIS A 31 3.26 -3.76 -1.17
C HIS A 31 2.37 -2.88 -2.03
N GLU A 32 2.45 -1.58 -1.80
CA GLU A 32 1.93 -0.55 -2.69
C GLU A 32 2.79 -0.43 -3.96
N ASN A 33 2.18 -0.67 -5.12
CA ASN A 33 2.85 -0.43 -6.41
C ASN A 33 2.52 0.98 -6.93
N VAL A 34 3.15 1.98 -6.34
CA VAL A 34 2.91 3.41 -6.62
C VAL A 34 2.96 3.77 -8.11
N PRO A 35 3.97 3.34 -8.91
CA PRO A 35 4.06 3.70 -10.33
C PRO A 35 2.88 3.21 -11.18
N ASP A 36 2.27 2.10 -10.81
CA ASP A 36 1.17 1.48 -11.56
C ASP A 36 -0.21 2.01 -11.15
N VAL A 37 -0.29 2.86 -10.12
CA VAL A 37 -1.56 3.46 -9.71
C VAL A 37 -2.05 4.46 -10.76
N PRO A 38 -3.28 4.30 -11.28
CA PRO A 38 -3.85 5.26 -12.21
C PRO A 38 -3.79 6.69 -11.68
N PHE A 39 -3.56 7.64 -12.59
CA PHE A 39 -3.46 9.07 -12.30
C PHE A 39 -2.27 9.51 -11.45
N PHE A 40 -1.37 8.62 -11.00
CA PHE A 40 -0.16 9.01 -10.28
C PHE A 40 0.69 10.01 -11.07
N SER A 41 1.11 9.65 -12.29
CA SER A 41 1.90 10.57 -13.15
C SER A 41 1.11 11.82 -13.57
N LYS A 42 -0.21 11.69 -13.78
CA LYS A 42 -1.07 12.82 -14.15
C LYS A 42 -1.20 13.83 -13.01
N PHE A 43 -1.28 13.35 -11.77
CA PHE A 43 -1.31 14.18 -10.57
C PHE A 43 -0.04 15.03 -10.44
N TYR A 44 1.15 14.46 -10.68
CA TYR A 44 2.39 15.25 -10.67
C TYR A 44 2.46 16.31 -11.78
N ALA A 45 1.74 16.12 -12.89
CA ALA A 45 1.63 17.12 -13.94
C ALA A 45 0.58 18.21 -13.64
N ALA A 46 -0.56 17.85 -13.05
CA ALA A 46 -1.65 18.79 -12.72
C ALA A 46 -2.39 18.39 -11.41
N PRO A 47 -1.86 18.77 -10.23
CA PRO A 47 -2.41 18.33 -8.94
C PRO A 47 -3.85 18.78 -8.68
N GLN A 48 -4.21 19.99 -9.15
CA GLN A 48 -5.54 20.58 -8.98
C GLN A 48 -6.62 19.88 -9.81
N THR A 49 -6.22 19.16 -10.86
CA THR A 49 -7.13 18.48 -11.78
C THR A 49 -7.31 17.02 -11.41
N TYR A 50 -6.23 16.33 -11.00
CA TYR A 50 -6.23 14.88 -10.82
C TYR A 50 -6.15 14.42 -9.35
N GLY A 51 -6.33 15.34 -8.40
CA GLY A 51 -6.23 15.02 -6.97
C GLY A 51 -7.26 13.98 -6.52
N LEU A 52 -8.50 14.09 -6.97
CA LEU A 52 -9.57 13.17 -6.60
C LEU A 52 -9.34 11.78 -7.20
N GLU A 53 -9.11 11.72 -8.51
CA GLU A 53 -8.91 10.49 -9.27
C GLU A 53 -7.71 9.71 -8.78
N LYS A 54 -6.60 10.41 -8.47
CA LYS A 54 -5.43 9.80 -7.84
C LYS A 54 -5.82 9.17 -6.51
N ASN A 55 -6.44 9.92 -5.60
CA ASN A 55 -6.75 9.39 -4.26
C ASN A 55 -7.74 8.21 -4.30
N ILE A 56 -8.78 8.25 -5.14
CA ILE A 56 -9.69 7.12 -5.34
C ILE A 56 -8.94 5.91 -5.92
N SER A 57 -8.04 6.12 -6.88
CA SER A 57 -7.25 5.02 -7.48
C SER A 57 -6.35 4.34 -6.46
N PHE A 58 -5.71 5.10 -5.58
CA PHE A 58 -4.94 4.56 -4.45
C PHE A 58 -5.84 3.75 -3.50
N LEU A 59 -6.99 4.32 -3.10
CA LEU A 59 -7.94 3.65 -2.21
C LEU A 59 -8.40 2.30 -2.79
N LEU A 60 -8.78 2.25 -4.06
CA LEU A 60 -9.21 1.03 -4.73
C LEU A 60 -8.07 0.00 -4.84
N SER A 61 -6.87 0.45 -5.22
CA SER A 61 -5.68 -0.41 -5.30
C SER A 61 -5.36 -1.04 -3.94
N HIS A 62 -5.41 -0.27 -2.85
CA HIS A 62 -5.20 -0.76 -1.49
C HIS A 62 -6.25 -1.80 -1.08
N VAL A 63 -7.52 -1.57 -1.38
CA VAL A 63 -8.60 -2.52 -1.09
C VAL A 63 -8.39 -3.84 -1.83
N ASP A 64 -7.99 -3.80 -3.10
CA ASP A 64 -7.73 -5.01 -3.89
C ASP A 64 -6.52 -5.79 -3.36
N LEU A 65 -5.41 -5.10 -3.04
CA LEU A 65 -4.23 -5.72 -2.42
C LEU A 65 -4.58 -6.40 -1.08
N ILE A 66 -5.37 -5.74 -0.23
CA ILE A 66 -5.81 -6.31 1.04
C ILE A 66 -6.70 -7.53 0.78
N ARG A 67 -7.64 -7.45 -0.18
CA ARG A 67 -8.52 -8.57 -0.53
C ARG A 67 -7.71 -9.79 -1.01
N ASP A 68 -6.68 -9.58 -1.81
CA ASP A 68 -5.84 -10.67 -2.31
C ASP A 68 -4.95 -11.27 -1.21
N SER A 69 -4.47 -10.45 -0.27
CA SER A 69 -3.76 -10.94 0.92
C SER A 69 -4.64 -11.81 1.83
N MET A 70 -5.94 -11.50 1.91
CA MET A 70 -6.91 -12.31 2.69
C MET A 70 -7.12 -13.72 2.14
N ARG A 71 -6.89 -13.91 0.85
CA ARG A 71 -7.01 -15.23 0.20
C ARG A 71 -5.83 -16.14 0.49
N SER A 72 -4.68 -15.58 0.90
CA SER A 72 -3.39 -16.24 0.80
C SER A 72 -2.73 -16.64 2.12
N ASN A 73 -3.26 -16.32 3.31
CA ASN A 73 -2.78 -16.93 4.57
C ASN A 73 -3.64 -16.63 5.81
N GLY A 74 -3.59 -17.51 6.82
CA GLY A 74 -4.28 -17.36 8.11
C GLY A 74 -3.58 -16.47 9.16
N GLY A 75 -2.49 -15.78 8.81
CA GLY A 75 -1.57 -15.13 9.75
C GLY A 75 -1.66 -13.60 9.83
N VAL A 76 -0.50 -12.98 10.08
CA VAL A 76 -0.30 -11.52 10.00
C VAL A 76 0.03 -11.14 8.56
N ALA A 77 -0.52 -10.01 8.09
CA ALA A 77 -0.12 -9.36 6.84
C ALA A 77 0.47 -7.98 7.17
N VAL A 78 1.67 -7.70 6.67
CA VAL A 78 2.38 -6.43 6.86
C VAL A 78 2.21 -5.60 5.60
N CYS A 79 1.60 -4.42 5.72
CA CYS A 79 1.38 -3.47 4.64
C CYS A 79 2.37 -2.31 4.76
N ASP A 80 2.93 -1.85 3.63
CA ASP A 80 3.75 -0.63 3.58
C ASP A 80 2.96 0.67 3.33
N PHE A 81 1.64 0.55 3.34
CA PHE A 81 0.65 1.62 3.28
C PHE A 81 -0.39 1.45 4.40
N ALA A 82 -1.22 2.47 4.62
CA ALA A 82 -2.31 2.46 5.58
C ALA A 82 -3.59 3.07 4.99
N LEU A 83 -4.75 2.64 5.50
CA LEU A 83 -6.08 2.95 4.94
C LEU A 83 -6.85 4.07 5.65
N PHE A 84 -6.19 4.90 6.46
CA PHE A 84 -6.83 5.90 7.32
C PHE A 84 -6.80 7.33 6.77
#